data_AF-A0A2N9X4T3-F1
#
_entry.id   AF-A0A2N9X4T3-F1
#
_cell.length_a   1.000
_cell.length_b   1.000
_cell.length_c   1.000
_cell.angle_alpha   90.00
_cell.angle_beta   90.00
_cell.angle_gamma   90.00
#
_symmetry.space_group_name_H-M   'P 1'
#
loop_
_entity.id
_entity.type
_entity.pdbx_description
1 polymer ?
#
loop_
_entity_poly.entity_id
_entity_poly.type
_entity_poly.pdbx_seq_one_letter_code
_entity_poly.pdbx_strand_id
1 'polypeptide(L)'
;MLKNIFICVLLMVVLNACHSVPVINVLPELKHTLSMQIIDVNGNNSLLLIEPLGRQQWRFVQVDSLGAPISRQILQNGKWRNDGFMPPNPSARQLFSAVYAYLGQQHHWPIPSVLNDVKIVTGKGDTVADISWKNQHWQIRELADE
;
A
#
# COMPACT_ATOMS: atom_id res chain seq x y z
N MET A 1 11.80 -20.54 39.56
CA MET A 1 12.12 -19.27 38.88
C MET A 1 12.59 -19.46 37.43
N LEU A 2 13.39 -20.50 37.11
CA LEU A 2 13.89 -20.78 35.75
C LEU A 2 12.77 -21.06 34.70
N LYS A 3 11.66 -21.69 35.13
CA LYS A 3 10.52 -22.00 34.25
C LYS A 3 9.75 -20.75 33.77
N ASN A 4 9.68 -19.71 34.60
CA ASN A 4 9.01 -18.45 34.26
C ASN A 4 9.88 -17.60 33.31
N ILE A 5 11.21 -17.66 33.46
CA ILE A 5 12.16 -17.03 32.53
C ILE A 5 12.03 -17.65 31.14
N PHE A 6 11.90 -18.98 31.06
CA PHE A 6 11.71 -19.67 29.78
C PHE A 6 10.41 -19.27 29.08
N ILE A 7 9.32 -19.06 29.83
CA ILE A 7 8.04 -18.59 29.28
C ILE A 7 8.16 -17.15 28.77
N CYS A 8 8.83 -16.25 29.51
CA CYS A 8 9.05 -14.88 29.06
C CYS A 8 9.94 -14.80 27.81
N VAL A 9 11.00 -15.61 27.74
CA VAL A 9 11.89 -15.66 26.57
C VAL A 9 11.16 -16.24 25.35
N LEU A 10 10.35 -17.29 25.54
CA LEU A 10 9.51 -17.84 24.47
C LEU A 10 8.51 -16.79 23.97
N LEU A 11 7.85 -16.05 24.86
CA LEU A 11 6.88 -15.00 24.50
C LEU A 11 7.51 -13.86 23.69
N MET A 12 8.74 -13.44 23.99
CA MET A 12 9.46 -12.41 23.24
C MET A 12 9.87 -12.88 21.84
N VAL A 13 10.12 -14.19 21.65
CA VAL A 13 10.47 -14.75 20.33
C VAL A 13 9.25 -14.80 19.40
N VAL A 14 8.03 -14.99 19.92
CA VAL A 14 6.80 -15.07 19.07
C VAL A 14 6.31 -13.70 18.58
N LEU A 15 6.75 -12.58 19.16
CA LEU A 15 6.32 -11.24 18.76
C LEU A 15 7.04 -10.67 17.54
N ASN A 16 8.04 -11.36 17.00
CA ASN A 16 8.68 -11.00 15.73
C ASN A 16 7.93 -11.59 14.53
N ALA A 17 6.60 -11.47 14.49
CA ALA A 17 5.87 -11.55 13.22
C ALA A 17 6.18 -10.25 12.43
N CYS A 18 7.41 -10.18 11.93
CA CYS A 18 7.90 -9.06 11.16
C CYS A 18 7.11 -9.02 9.85
N HIS A 19 6.10 -8.14 9.79
CA HIS A 19 5.50 -7.71 8.53
C HIS A 19 6.57 -6.91 7.76
N SER A 20 7.55 -7.60 7.19
CA SER A 20 8.51 -7.02 6.26
C SER A 20 7.74 -6.65 5.00
N VAL A 21 7.51 -5.35 4.82
CA VAL A 21 6.89 -4.82 3.61
C VAL A 21 7.92 -4.86 2.48
N PRO A 22 7.51 -5.13 1.22
CA PRO A 22 8.37 -5.07 0.05
C PRO A 22 9.20 -3.79 -0.02
N VAL A 23 10.46 -3.95 -0.42
CA VAL A 23 11.35 -2.83 -0.74
C VAL A 23 11.21 -2.49 -2.22
N ILE A 24 10.85 -1.25 -2.53
CA ILE A 24 10.59 -0.78 -3.91
C ILE A 24 11.78 0.05 -4.41
N ASN A 25 12.79 -0.60 -4.96
CA ASN A 25 14.10 0.02 -5.22
C ASN A 25 14.12 0.97 -6.43
N VAL A 26 13.12 0.91 -7.30
CA VAL A 26 13.00 1.80 -8.46
C VAL A 26 11.66 2.51 -8.33
N LEU A 27 11.69 3.84 -8.22
CA LEU A 27 10.48 4.65 -8.18
C LEU A 27 10.48 5.59 -9.39
N PRO A 28 9.61 5.34 -10.40
CA PRO A 28 9.46 6.20 -11.56
C PRO A 28 9.07 7.63 -11.17
N GLU A 29 9.32 8.59 -12.06
CA GLU A 29 8.86 9.96 -11.85
C GLU A 29 7.36 10.05 -12.13
N LEU A 30 6.60 10.50 -11.13
CA LEU A 30 5.17 10.70 -11.25
C LEU A 30 4.90 12.13 -11.75
N LYS A 31 4.16 12.26 -12.84
CA LYS A 31 3.95 13.56 -13.52
C LYS A 31 2.87 14.43 -12.89
N HIS A 32 1.84 13.80 -12.35
CA HIS A 32 0.67 14.45 -11.73
C HIS A 32 0.18 13.59 -10.58
N THR A 33 -0.65 14.17 -9.71
CA THR A 33 -1.27 13.42 -8.62
C THR A 33 -2.29 12.45 -9.21
N LEU A 34 -2.23 11.19 -8.80
CA LEU A 34 -3.24 10.19 -9.15
C LEU A 34 -4.27 10.11 -8.04
N SER A 35 -5.54 9.99 -8.41
CA SER A 35 -6.65 9.82 -7.47
C SER A 35 -7.41 8.53 -7.78
N MET A 36 -7.63 7.72 -6.76
CA MET A 36 -8.34 6.45 -6.90
C MET A 36 -9.37 6.28 -5.79
N GLN A 37 -10.52 5.74 -6.17
CA GLN A 37 -11.48 5.18 -5.23
C GLN A 37 -11.09 3.74 -4.89
N ILE A 38 -11.15 3.39 -3.61
CA ILE A 38 -10.82 2.06 -3.09
C ILE A 38 -12.02 1.52 -2.32
N ILE A 39 -12.47 0.32 -2.68
CA ILE A 39 -13.48 -0.45 -1.94
C ILE A 39 -12.79 -1.69 -1.37
N ASP A 40 -12.79 -1.84 -0.04
CA ASP A 40 -12.23 -3.00 0.63
C ASP A 40 -13.21 -4.20 0.68
N VAL A 41 -12.75 -5.33 1.21
CA VAL A 41 -13.56 -6.55 1.36
C VAL A 41 -14.82 -6.39 2.23
N ASN A 42 -14.85 -5.38 3.09
CA ASN A 42 -15.98 -5.08 3.97
C ASN A 42 -16.95 -4.08 3.32
N GLY A 43 -16.66 -3.63 2.10
CA GLY A 43 -17.42 -2.58 1.41
C GLY A 43 -17.09 -1.17 1.88
N ASN A 44 -16.03 -0.97 2.67
CA ASN A 44 -15.63 0.36 3.08
C ASN A 44 -15.06 1.11 1.88
N ASN A 45 -15.59 2.30 1.64
CA ASN A 45 -15.15 3.19 0.58
C ASN A 45 -14.13 4.19 1.11
N SER A 46 -13.01 4.36 0.40
CA SER A 46 -11.97 5.33 0.73
C SER A 46 -11.39 5.94 -0.55
N LEU A 47 -10.76 7.11 -0.42
CA LEU A 47 -10.00 7.73 -1.49
C LEU A 47 -8.50 7.59 -1.21
N LEU A 48 -7.76 7.24 -2.25
CA LEU A 48 -6.30 7.16 -2.24
C LEU A 48 -5.74 8.19 -3.23
N LEU A 49 -4.95 9.13 -2.70
CA LEU A 49 -4.16 10.06 -3.49
C LEU A 49 -2.70 9.62 -3.52
N ILE A 50 -2.08 9.67 -4.69
CA ILE A 50 -0.65 9.42 -4.88
C ILE A 50 -0.03 10.67 -5.48
N GLU A 51 0.78 11.36 -4.69
CA GLU A 51 1.33 12.67 -5.03
C GLU A 51 2.84 12.56 -5.33
N PRO A 52 3.35 13.30 -6.34
CA PRO A 52 4.78 13.49 -6.51
C PRO A 52 5.32 14.44 -5.42
N LEU A 53 6.26 13.97 -4.60
CA LEU A 53 6.93 14.81 -3.59
C LEU A 53 8.32 15.29 -4.04
N GLY A 54 8.93 14.55 -4.95
CA GLY A 54 10.25 14.85 -5.52
C GLY A 54 10.75 13.72 -6.41
N ARG A 55 12.01 13.83 -6.87
CA ARG A 55 12.64 12.75 -7.65
C ARG A 55 12.70 11.47 -6.80
N GLN A 56 12.14 10.38 -7.35
CA GLN A 56 12.09 9.07 -6.69
C GLN A 56 11.42 9.10 -5.30
N GLN A 57 10.44 9.99 -5.10
CA GLN A 57 9.69 10.08 -3.87
C GLN A 57 8.19 10.31 -4.13
N TRP A 58 7.36 9.38 -3.67
CA TRP A 58 5.90 9.49 -3.77
C TRP A 58 5.30 9.57 -2.38
N ARG A 59 4.22 10.32 -2.24
CA ARG A 59 3.38 10.33 -1.05
C ARG A 59 2.05 9.66 -1.35
N PHE A 60 1.65 8.73 -0.48
CA PHE A 60 0.36 8.06 -0.50
C PHE A 60 -0.48 8.60 0.64
N VAL A 61 -1.68 9.06 0.34
CA VAL A 61 -2.65 9.59 1.31
C VAL A 61 -3.97 8.84 1.13
N GLN A 62 -4.37 8.09 2.15
CA GLN A 62 -5.68 7.44 2.19
C GLN A 62 -6.59 8.18 3.16
N VAL A 63 -7.77 8.56 2.70
CA VAL A 63 -8.83 9.16 3.51
C VAL A 63 -10.10 8.32 3.40
N ASP A 64 -10.89 8.28 4.47
CA ASP A 64 -12.20 7.63 4.45
C ASP A 64 -13.22 8.46 3.64
N SER A 65 -14.46 7.95 3.55
CA SER A 65 -15.56 8.62 2.85
C SER A 65 -15.99 9.96 3.45
N LEU A 66 -15.59 10.26 4.68
CA LEU A 66 -15.82 11.56 5.35
C LEU A 66 -14.60 12.50 5.23
N GLY A 67 -13.52 12.05 4.59
CA GLY A 67 -12.28 12.79 4.43
C GLY A 67 -11.31 12.68 5.60
N ALA A 68 -11.58 11.84 6.61
CA ALA A 68 -10.66 11.64 7.72
C ALA A 68 -9.46 10.76 7.29
N PRO A 69 -8.23 11.09 7.71
CA PRO A 69 -7.04 10.37 7.27
C PRO A 69 -6.95 8.97 7.88
N ILE A 70 -6.93 7.93 7.04
CA ILE A 70 -6.67 6.54 7.41
C ILE A 70 -5.16 6.27 7.52
N SER A 71 -4.39 6.74 6.55
CA SER A 71 -2.93 6.65 6.57
C SER A 71 -2.29 7.64 5.61
N ARG A 72 -1.10 8.13 5.97
CA ARG A 72 -0.23 8.88 5.08
C ARG A 72 1.18 8.35 5.17
N GLN A 73 1.74 7.96 4.03
CA GLN A 73 3.07 7.36 3.97
C GLN A 73 3.84 7.86 2.75
N ILE A 74 5.14 8.04 2.92
CA ILE A 74 6.07 8.38 1.86
C ILE A 74 6.83 7.12 1.48
N LEU A 75 6.89 6.86 0.18
CA LEU A 75 7.78 5.87 -0.41
C LEU A 75 9.03 6.58 -0.95
N GLN A 76 10.18 6.28 -0.36
CA GLN A 76 11.47 6.84 -0.77
C GLN A 76 12.58 5.82 -0.57
N ASN A 77 13.49 5.68 -1.55
CA ASN A 77 14.61 4.74 -1.49
C ASN A 77 14.14 3.31 -1.16
N GLY A 78 12.99 2.92 -1.71
CA GLY A 78 12.32 1.65 -1.46
C GLY A 78 11.80 1.40 -0.06
N LYS A 79 11.80 2.41 0.81
CA LYS A 79 11.30 2.29 2.17
C LYS A 79 10.05 3.13 2.38
N TRP A 80 9.08 2.53 3.03
CA TRP A 80 7.90 3.21 3.52
C TRP A 80 8.20 3.92 4.84
N ARG A 81 7.80 5.19 4.93
CA ARG A 81 7.88 6.00 6.14
C ARG A 81 6.54 6.68 6.37
N ASN A 82 6.13 6.83 7.62
CA ASN A 82 4.93 7.60 7.92
C ASN A 82 5.17 9.07 7.56
N ASP A 83 4.11 9.73 7.10
CA ASP A 83 4.15 11.16 6.82
C ASP A 83 3.53 11.95 7.98
N GLY A 84 4.39 12.73 8.64
CA GLY A 84 4.05 13.41 9.89
C GLY A 84 3.88 12.44 11.07
N PHE A 85 2.94 12.76 11.97
CA PHE A 85 2.71 12.04 13.23
C PHE A 85 1.68 10.91 13.15
N MET A 86 1.32 10.46 11.95
CA MET A 86 0.39 9.35 11.83
C MET A 86 1.04 8.05 12.35
N PRO A 87 0.28 7.21 13.08
CA PRO A 87 0.78 5.90 13.48
C PRO A 87 1.06 5.03 12.25
N PRO A 88 2.01 4.06 12.34
CA PRO A 88 2.19 3.08 11.28
C PRO A 88 0.89 2.34 11.00
N ASN A 89 0.52 2.20 9.73
CA ASN A 89 -0.66 1.43 9.30
C ASN A 89 -0.20 0.35 8.31
N PRO A 90 0.05 -0.88 8.77
CA PRO A 90 0.49 -1.99 7.93
C PRO A 90 -0.52 -2.35 6.83
N SER A 91 -1.81 -2.32 7.14
CA SER A 91 -2.88 -2.62 6.17
C SER A 91 -2.90 -1.61 5.02
N ALA A 92 -2.83 -0.31 5.33
CA ALA A 92 -2.73 0.73 4.31
C ALA A 92 -1.43 0.59 3.49
N ARG A 93 -0.31 0.26 4.13
CA ARG A 93 0.96 0.03 3.42
C ARG A 93 0.89 -1.17 2.45
N GLN A 94 0.15 -2.21 2.82
CA GLN A 94 -0.10 -3.36 1.95
C GLN A 94 -0.93 -2.95 0.73
N LEU A 95 -2.02 -2.21 0.94
CA LEU A 95 -2.81 -1.59 -0.15
C LEU A 95 -1.91 -0.72 -1.04
N PHE A 96 -1.11 0.18 -0.48
CA PHE A 96 -0.25 1.09 -1.24
C PHE A 96 0.77 0.35 -2.09
N SER A 97 1.33 -0.75 -1.57
CA SER A 97 2.26 -1.59 -2.32
C SER A 97 1.56 -2.38 -3.44
N ALA A 98 0.33 -2.83 -3.21
CA ALA A 98 -0.47 -3.49 -4.24
C ALA A 98 -0.89 -2.53 -5.35
N VAL A 99 -1.27 -1.30 -4.99
CA VAL A 99 -1.55 -0.21 -5.95
C VAL A 99 -0.30 0.19 -6.72
N TYR A 100 0.87 0.22 -6.08
CA TYR A 100 2.13 0.40 -6.80
C TYR A 100 2.34 -0.67 -7.88
N ALA A 101 2.07 -1.94 -7.58
CA ALA A 101 2.15 -3.02 -8.57
C ALA A 101 1.14 -2.80 -9.72
N TYR A 102 -0.09 -2.39 -9.40
CA TYR A 102 -1.09 -2.05 -10.40
C TYR A 102 -0.62 -0.94 -11.34
N LEU A 103 -0.16 0.19 -10.80
CA LEU A 103 0.38 1.28 -11.61
C LEU A 103 1.58 0.82 -12.44
N GLY A 104 2.43 -0.04 -11.87
CA GLY A 104 3.55 -0.63 -12.59
C GLY A 104 3.12 -1.48 -13.78
N GLN A 105 2.03 -2.24 -13.66
CA GLN A 105 1.46 -2.98 -14.78
C GLN A 105 0.87 -2.04 -15.84
N GLN A 106 0.08 -1.04 -15.43
CA GLN A 106 -0.57 -0.08 -16.34
C GLN A 106 0.47 0.72 -17.16
N HIS A 107 1.50 1.24 -16.49
CA HIS A 107 2.51 2.09 -17.11
C HIS A 107 3.78 1.34 -17.55
N HIS A 108 3.79 0.01 -17.47
CA HIS A 108 4.94 -0.84 -17.80
C HIS A 108 6.21 -0.48 -17.02
N TRP A 109 6.07 -0.08 -15.75
CA TRP A 109 7.19 0.21 -14.87
C TRP A 109 7.78 -1.05 -14.24
N PRO A 110 9.04 -1.03 -13.79
CA PRO A 110 9.62 -2.14 -13.06
C PRO A 110 8.87 -2.40 -11.75
N ILE A 111 8.34 -3.61 -11.64
CA ILE A 111 7.68 -4.13 -10.43
C ILE A 111 8.69 -5.02 -9.68
N PRO A 112 9.01 -4.73 -8.41
CA PRO A 112 9.85 -5.61 -7.59
C PRO A 112 9.28 -7.02 -7.50
N SER A 113 10.15 -8.03 -7.52
CA SER A 113 9.74 -9.45 -7.50
C SER A 113 8.89 -9.84 -6.29
N VAL A 114 9.06 -9.14 -5.17
CA VAL A 114 8.26 -9.28 -3.94
C VAL A 114 6.78 -8.88 -4.11
N LEU A 115 6.43 -8.24 -5.22
CA LEU A 115 5.05 -7.89 -5.60
C LEU A 115 4.51 -8.78 -6.73
N ASN A 116 5.25 -9.79 -7.20
CA ASN A 116 4.80 -10.67 -8.29
C ASN A 116 3.59 -11.54 -7.92
N ASP A 117 3.32 -11.69 -6.62
CA ASP A 117 2.16 -12.41 -6.08
C ASP A 117 0.91 -11.53 -5.94
N VAL A 118 1.00 -10.23 -6.25
CA VAL A 118 -0.16 -9.34 -6.39
C VAL A 118 -0.93 -9.76 -7.63
N LYS A 119 -2.17 -10.21 -7.44
CA LYS A 119 -3.08 -10.56 -8.54
C LYS A 119 -3.90 -9.34 -8.92
N ILE A 120 -3.87 -8.97 -10.18
CA ILE A 120 -4.60 -7.83 -10.74
C ILE A 120 -5.50 -8.37 -11.84
N VAL A 121 -6.80 -8.11 -11.72
CA VAL A 121 -7.79 -8.45 -12.74
C VAL A 121 -8.45 -7.15 -13.17
N THR A 122 -8.34 -6.83 -14.46
CA THR A 122 -8.99 -5.65 -15.05
C THR A 122 -10.09 -6.12 -16.01
N GLY A 123 -11.29 -5.58 -15.86
CA GLY A 123 -12.40 -5.83 -16.79
C GLY A 123 -12.07 -5.27 -18.18
N LYS A 124 -12.56 -5.93 -19.24
CA LYS A 124 -12.39 -5.43 -20.61
C LYS A 124 -13.17 -4.12 -20.77
N GLY A 125 -12.46 -2.99 -20.73
CA GLY A 125 -13.05 -1.65 -20.88
C GLY A 125 -13.46 -0.97 -19.56
N ASP A 126 -13.15 -1.56 -18.41
CA ASP A 126 -13.50 -0.99 -17.11
C ASP A 126 -12.37 -0.10 -16.57
N THR A 127 -12.75 1.04 -15.99
CA THR A 127 -11.89 1.88 -15.13
C THR A 127 -11.63 1.26 -13.76
N VAL A 128 -12.10 0.02 -13.55
CA VAL A 128 -12.07 -0.70 -12.29
C VAL A 128 -11.15 -1.91 -12.40
N ALA A 129 -10.29 -2.09 -11.42
CA ALA A 129 -9.46 -3.29 -11.27
C ALA A 129 -9.69 -3.95 -9.91
N ASP A 130 -9.81 -5.26 -9.91
CA ASP A 130 -9.80 -6.08 -8.70
C ASP A 130 -8.36 -6.50 -8.39
N ILE A 131 -7.89 -6.12 -7.21
CA ILE A 131 -6.53 -6.39 -6.72
C ILE A 131 -6.62 -7.32 -5.53
N SER A 132 -5.86 -8.41 -5.56
CA SER A 132 -5.75 -9.35 -4.43
C SER A 132 -4.30 -9.60 -4.04
N TRP A 133 -4.00 -9.51 -2.75
CA TRP A 133 -2.66 -9.81 -2.23
C TRP A 133 -2.68 -10.20 -0.74
N LYS A 134 -1.99 -11.29 -0.36
CA LYS A 134 -1.88 -11.80 1.03
C LYS A 134 -3.19 -11.73 1.83
N ASN A 135 -4.23 -12.40 1.33
CA ASN A 135 -5.58 -12.47 1.94
C ASN A 135 -6.32 -11.14 2.05
N GLN A 136 -5.89 -10.11 1.32
CA GLN A 136 -6.61 -8.87 1.17
C GLN A 136 -7.10 -8.76 -0.28
N HIS A 137 -8.23 -8.09 -0.47
CA HIS A 137 -8.83 -7.83 -1.76
C HIS A 137 -9.38 -6.41 -1.78
N TRP A 138 -9.17 -5.70 -2.89
CA TRP A 138 -9.64 -4.34 -3.09
C TRP A 138 -10.16 -4.19 -4.51
N GLN A 139 -11.26 -3.44 -4.65
CA GLN A 139 -11.64 -2.90 -5.94
C GLN A 139 -11.09 -1.48 -6.02
N ILE A 140 -10.34 -1.19 -7.06
CA ILE A 140 -9.78 0.13 -7.28
C ILE A 140 -10.38 0.74 -8.53
N ARG A 141 -10.69 2.03 -8.51
CA ARG A 141 -11.15 2.79 -9.67
C ARG A 141 -10.33 4.05 -9.78
N GLU A 142 -9.66 4.24 -10.91
CA GLU A 142 -8.97 5.50 -11.19
C GLU A 142 -10.00 6.58 -11.49
N LEU A 143 -9.84 7.73 -10.84
CA LEU A 143 -10.69 8.90 -11.03
C LEU A 143 -9.98 9.79 -12.05
N ALA A 144 -10.67 10.13 -13.14
CA ALA A 144 -10.12 11.05 -14.12
C ALA A 144 -9.93 12.44 -13.48
N ASP A 145 -8.81 13.09 -13.80
CA ASP A 145 -8.65 14.51 -13.59
C ASP A 145 -9.64 15.23 -14.54
N GLU A 146 -10.73 15.79 -13.99
CA GLU A 146 -11.67 16.63 -14.74
C GLU A 146 -11.01 17.93 -15.26
#